data_AF-A0A7U3YLJ5-F1
#
_entry.id   AF-A0A7U3YLJ5-F1
#
_cell.length_a   1.000
_cell.length_b   1.000
_cell.length_c   1.000
_cell.angle_alpha   90.00
_cell.angle_beta   90.00
_cell.angle_gamma   90.00
#
_symmetry.space_group_name_H-M   'P 1'
#
loop_
_entity.id
_entity.type
_entity.pdbx_description
1 polymer ?
#
loop_
_entity_poly.entity_id
_entity_poly.type
_entity_poly.pdbx_seq_one_letter_code
_entity_poly.pdbx_strand_id
1 'polypeptide(L)'
;MVRSYQNNRVALANIEATLCTVDGTPLALTAATGADVTLQWSLPAQAYAVQARYLGRTYLSEPFTSGNPTVLIPEGLARMTLLLGGAALPNTQVVAISDSDPDHPQSLTSDASGVAFFAVEAGTYRVKAWRLVRCTPVKERPWARN
;
A
#
# COMPACT_ATOMS: atom_id res chain seq x y z
N MET A 1 1.98 11.64 20.50
CA MET A 1 3.18 11.92 19.69
C MET A 1 3.35 10.77 18.70
N VAL A 2 2.87 10.92 17.46
CA VAL A 2 2.96 9.87 16.43
C VAL A 2 4.39 9.88 15.88
N ARG A 3 5.15 8.82 16.10
CA ARG A 3 6.52 8.67 15.58
C ARG A 3 6.44 8.40 14.08
N SER A 4 6.72 9.41 13.27
CA SER A 4 7.02 9.24 11.85
C SER A 4 8.40 8.60 11.73
N TYR A 5 8.47 7.33 11.32
CA TYR A 5 9.71 6.52 11.41
C TYR A 5 10.86 7.00 10.50
N GLN A 6 10.62 7.89 9.53
CA GLN A 6 11.67 8.40 8.63
C GLN A 6 11.79 9.93 8.56
N ASN A 7 10.93 10.70 9.24
CA ASN A 7 10.82 12.17 9.12
C ASN A 7 10.85 12.72 7.67
N ASN A 8 10.61 11.86 6.69
CA ASN A 8 10.54 12.15 5.27
C ASN A 8 9.07 12.12 4.89
N ARG A 9 8.43 13.29 4.85
CA ARG A 9 7.03 13.40 4.44
C ARG A 9 6.99 13.30 2.92
N VAL A 10 6.73 12.11 2.42
CA VAL A 10 6.53 11.87 0.98
C VAL A 10 5.06 12.13 0.66
N ALA A 11 4.83 12.95 -0.36
CA ALA A 11 3.49 13.21 -0.87
C ALA A 11 3.01 11.98 -1.66
N LEU A 12 1.86 11.41 -1.30
CA LEU A 12 1.29 10.22 -1.93
C LEU A 12 0.20 10.58 -2.94
N ALA A 13 0.42 10.25 -4.21
CA ALA A 13 -0.61 10.33 -5.26
C ALA A 13 -1.52 9.09 -5.25
N ASN A 14 -2.68 9.19 -5.90
CA ASN A 14 -3.72 8.15 -6.02
C ASN A 14 -4.29 7.68 -4.67
N ILE A 15 -4.33 8.56 -3.67
CA ILE A 15 -4.96 8.29 -2.39
C ILE A 15 -6.41 8.74 -2.44
N GLU A 16 -7.34 7.79 -2.30
CA GLU A 16 -8.77 8.07 -2.22
C GLU A 16 -9.07 8.80 -0.90
N ALA A 17 -9.67 9.98 -1.00
CA ALA A 17 -10.08 10.79 0.12
C ALA A 17 -11.55 11.20 0.00
N THR A 18 -12.27 11.10 1.11
CA THR A 18 -13.68 11.43 1.22
C THR A 18 -13.85 12.54 2.26
N LEU A 19 -14.58 13.60 1.91
CA LEU A 19 -14.93 14.65 2.85
C LEU A 19 -15.95 14.11 3.87
N CYS A 20 -15.83 14.49 5.13
CA CYS A 20 -16.72 14.06 6.21
C CYS A 20 -17.15 15.26 7.07
N THR A 21 -18.25 15.10 7.79
CA THR A 21 -18.59 16.02 8.89
C THR A 21 -17.58 15.86 10.04
N VAL A 22 -17.55 16.82 10.97
CA VAL A 22 -16.68 16.75 12.16
C VAL A 22 -16.95 15.51 13.00
N ASP A 23 -18.19 14.99 12.97
CA ASP A 23 -18.59 13.77 13.67
C ASP A 23 -18.12 12.48 12.96
N GLY A 24 -17.40 12.60 11.84
CA GLY A 24 -16.87 11.47 11.07
C GLY A 24 -17.84 10.87 10.06
N THR A 25 -19.00 11.50 9.80
CA THR A 25 -19.96 11.00 8.81
C THR A 25 -19.46 11.34 7.40
N PRO A 26 -19.21 10.34 6.53
CA PRO A 26 -18.74 10.59 5.17
C PRO A 26 -19.82 11.28 4.34
N LEU A 27 -19.41 12.30 3.60
CA LEU A 27 -20.21 13.00 2.60
C LEU A 27 -19.97 12.32 1.23
N ALA A 28 -20.91 12.48 0.31
CA ALA A 28 -20.80 11.95 -1.07
C ALA A 28 -19.79 12.73 -1.95
N LEU A 29 -18.70 13.22 -1.36
CA LEU A 29 -17.63 13.97 -2.00
C LEU A 29 -16.32 13.20 -1.83
N THR A 30 -16.03 12.34 -2.80
CA THR A 30 -14.81 11.52 -2.85
C THR A 30 -13.95 11.95 -4.02
N ALA A 31 -12.64 12.10 -3.80
CA ALA A 31 -11.66 12.39 -4.82
C ALA A 31 -10.33 11.67 -4.52
N ALA A 32 -9.56 11.33 -5.54
CA ALA A 32 -8.24 10.76 -5.37
C ALA A 32 -7.14 11.81 -5.59
N THR A 33 -6.10 11.82 -4.77
CA THR A 33 -4.98 12.76 -4.96
C THR A 33 -4.35 12.59 -6.35
N GLY A 34 -4.25 13.68 -7.10
CA GLY A 34 -3.65 13.68 -8.45
C GLY A 34 -2.12 13.70 -8.42
N ALA A 35 -1.50 13.95 -9.59
CA ALA A 35 -0.04 14.07 -9.71
C ALA A 35 0.55 15.23 -8.87
N ASP A 36 -0.24 16.28 -8.65
CA ASP A 36 0.12 17.44 -7.81
C ASP A 36 -0.10 17.17 -6.32
N VAL A 37 -0.64 15.99 -5.97
CA VAL A 37 -0.90 15.50 -4.60
C VAL A 37 -1.84 16.40 -3.77
N THR A 38 -2.54 17.33 -4.42
CA THR A 38 -3.52 18.21 -3.80
C THR A 38 -4.94 17.84 -4.19
N LEU A 39 -5.88 18.04 -3.27
CA LEU A 39 -7.32 17.97 -3.51
C LEU A 39 -7.96 19.30 -3.15
N GLN A 40 -8.89 19.75 -3.99
CA GLN A 40 -9.60 21.01 -3.78
C GLN A 40 -11.11 20.79 -3.86
N TRP A 41 -11.81 21.27 -2.85
CA TRP A 41 -13.26 21.30 -2.81
C TRP A 41 -13.76 22.72 -2.53
N SER A 42 -14.84 23.12 -3.18
CA SER A 42 -15.56 24.36 -2.89
C SER A 42 -16.63 24.06 -1.84
N LEU A 43 -16.38 24.44 -0.59
CA LEU A 43 -17.23 24.08 0.55
C LEU A 43 -17.86 25.32 1.20
N PRO A 44 -19.06 25.20 1.79
CA PRO A 44 -19.62 26.18 2.71
C PRO A 44 -18.68 26.47 3.89
N ALA A 45 -18.80 27.66 4.49
CA ALA A 45 -18.00 28.06 5.65
C ALA A 45 -18.47 27.35 6.94
N GLN A 46 -18.22 26.05 7.03
CA GLN A 46 -18.49 25.20 8.19
C GLN A 46 -17.32 24.22 8.40
N ALA A 47 -17.26 23.59 9.57
CA ALA A 47 -16.20 22.65 9.87
C ALA A 47 -16.42 21.28 9.19
N TYR A 48 -15.36 20.74 8.60
CA TYR A 48 -15.29 19.44 7.96
C TYR A 48 -14.03 18.69 8.40
N ALA A 49 -13.99 17.39 8.13
CA ALA A 49 -12.79 16.56 8.19
C ALA A 49 -12.57 15.86 6.84
N VAL A 50 -11.35 15.38 6.58
CA VAL A 50 -11.04 14.55 5.41
C VAL A 50 -10.64 13.16 5.86
N GLN A 51 -11.24 12.16 5.24
CA GLN A 51 -10.97 10.76 5.45
C GLN A 51 -10.18 10.20 4.26
N ALA A 52 -8.90 9.91 4.44
CA ALA A 52 -8.09 9.23 3.42
C ALA A 52 -8.08 7.72 3.66
N ARG A 53 -8.25 6.93 2.60
CA ARG A 53 -8.07 5.48 2.62
C ARG A 53 -6.72 5.11 2.05
N TYR A 54 -5.93 4.38 2.84
CA TYR A 54 -4.60 3.92 2.45
C TYR A 54 -4.35 2.54 3.03
N LEU A 55 -3.96 1.58 2.17
CA LEU A 55 -3.67 0.19 2.54
C LEU A 55 -4.75 -0.45 3.44
N GLY A 56 -6.02 -0.21 3.14
CA GLY A 56 -7.17 -0.76 3.89
C GLY A 56 -7.56 0.02 5.13
N ARG A 57 -6.73 0.95 5.59
CA ARG A 57 -7.01 1.78 6.75
C ARG A 57 -7.54 3.15 6.38
N THR A 58 -8.20 3.72 7.37
CA THR A 58 -8.83 5.02 7.29
C THR A 58 -8.08 6.00 8.19
N TYR A 59 -7.64 7.11 7.60
CA TYR A 59 -6.93 8.19 8.28
C TYR A 59 -7.75 9.47 8.21
N LEU A 60 -7.94 10.12 9.36
CA LEU A 60 -8.72 11.36 9.46
C LEU A 60 -7.79 12.57 9.63
N SER A 61 -8.13 13.66 8.96
CA SER A 61 -7.53 14.96 9.22
C SER A 61 -8.06 15.56 10.52
N GLU A 62 -7.36 16.57 11.04
CA GLU A 62 -7.99 17.48 11.99
C GLU A 62 -9.16 18.25 11.33
N PRO A 63 -10.17 18.66 12.10
CA PRO A 63 -11.27 19.47 11.58
C PRO A 63 -10.78 20.82 11.04
N PHE A 64 -11.36 21.28 9.94
CA PHE A 64 -11.02 22.55 9.30
C PHE A 64 -12.27 23.23 8.75
N THR A 65 -12.30 24.56 8.78
CA THR A 65 -13.40 25.38 8.21
C THR A 65 -13.01 26.03 6.89
N SER A 66 -11.73 26.35 6.76
CA SER A 66 -11.09 26.84 5.54
C SER A 66 -9.59 26.55 5.64
N GLY A 67 -8.92 26.39 4.51
CA GLY A 67 -7.47 26.11 4.45
C GLY A 67 -7.13 24.71 3.92
N ASN A 68 -5.86 24.34 4.10
CA ASN A 68 -5.26 23.14 3.52
C ASN A 68 -4.91 22.15 4.64
N PRO A 69 -5.87 21.34 5.14
CA PRO A 69 -5.58 20.32 6.13
C PRO A 69 -4.61 19.29 5.56
N THR A 70 -3.72 18.76 6.41
CA THR A 70 -2.81 17.67 6.04
C THR A 70 -3.24 16.39 6.75
N VAL A 71 -3.46 15.31 6.00
CA VAL A 71 -3.65 13.97 6.57
C VAL A 71 -2.26 13.33 6.72
N LEU A 72 -1.91 12.93 7.95
CA LEU A 72 -0.65 12.25 8.23
C LEU A 72 -0.84 10.74 8.23
N ILE A 73 -0.20 10.07 7.26
CA ILE A 73 -0.14 8.61 7.18
C ILE A 73 1.23 8.17 7.72
N PRO A 74 1.30 7.40 8.81
CA PRO A 74 2.56 6.91 9.37
C PRO A 74 3.08 5.71 8.56
N GLU A 75 3.80 5.99 7.48
CA GLU A 75 4.45 5.00 6.62
C GLU A 75 5.86 4.63 7.10
N GLY A 76 6.28 3.40 6.80
CA GLY A 76 7.64 2.90 6.90
C GLY A 76 7.98 1.97 5.72
N LEU A 77 9.28 1.81 5.42
CA LEU A 77 9.76 0.88 4.39
C LEU A 77 10.24 -0.42 5.04
N ALA A 78 9.56 -1.52 4.72
CA ALA A 78 10.00 -2.87 5.09
C ALA A 78 10.84 -3.48 3.95
N ARG A 79 12.12 -3.74 4.23
CA ARG A 79 13.02 -4.45 3.32
C ARG A 79 13.03 -5.94 3.65
N MET A 80 12.69 -6.76 2.66
CA MET A 80 12.76 -8.22 2.77
C MET A 80 13.87 -8.74 1.86
N THR A 81 14.75 -9.59 2.40
CA THR A 81 15.84 -10.21 1.63
C THR A 81 15.64 -11.72 1.61
N LEU A 82 15.53 -12.28 0.41
CA LEU A 82 15.29 -13.69 0.17
C LEU A 82 16.60 -14.35 -0.23
N LEU A 83 16.98 -15.35 0.58
CA LEU A 83 18.18 -16.14 0.38
C LEU A 83 17.81 -17.62 0.31
N LEU A 84 18.46 -18.35 -0.59
CA LEU A 84 18.42 -19.80 -0.66
C LEU A 84 19.84 -20.34 -0.58
N GLY A 85 20.19 -21.04 0.50
CA GLY A 85 21.56 -21.52 0.71
C GLY A 85 22.60 -20.40 0.74
N GLY A 86 22.21 -19.19 1.17
CA GLY A 86 23.08 -18.01 1.19
C GLY A 86 23.15 -17.22 -0.13
N ALA A 87 22.58 -17.73 -1.22
CA ALA A 87 22.49 -17.01 -2.49
C ALA A 87 21.20 -16.19 -2.59
N ALA A 88 21.28 -15.01 -3.19
CA ALA A 88 20.12 -14.18 -3.50
C ALA A 88 19.10 -14.95 -4.33
N LEU A 89 17.82 -14.82 -3.97
CA LEU A 89 16.72 -15.49 -4.65
C LEU A 89 15.87 -14.47 -5.43
N PRO A 90 16.23 -14.15 -6.68
CA PRO A 90 15.48 -13.21 -7.51
C PRO A 90 14.20 -13.84 -8.05
N ASN A 91 13.32 -13.00 -8.62
CA ASN A 91 12.10 -13.40 -9.31
C ASN A 91 11.16 -14.27 -8.44
N THR A 92 11.19 -14.06 -7.12
CA THR A 92 10.36 -14.79 -6.16
C THR A 92 9.22 -13.89 -5.71
N GLN A 93 8.00 -14.39 -5.78
CA GLN A 93 6.84 -13.63 -5.34
C GLN A 93 6.81 -13.61 -3.81
N VAL A 94 6.73 -12.41 -3.26
CA VAL A 94 6.65 -12.12 -1.83
C VAL A 94 5.32 -11.42 -1.58
N VAL A 95 4.58 -11.92 -0.61
CA VAL A 95 3.26 -11.42 -0.24
C VAL A 95 3.30 -10.98 1.22
N ALA A 96 3.03 -9.70 1.45
CA ALA A 96 2.87 -9.13 2.79
C ALA A 96 1.36 -8.99 3.09
N ILE A 97 0.95 -9.52 4.24
CA ILE A 97 -0.45 -9.54 4.70
C ILE A 97 -0.50 -8.78 6.03
N SER A 98 -1.29 -7.71 6.09
CA SER A 98 -1.51 -6.96 7.32
C SER A 98 -2.51 -7.69 8.21
N ASP A 99 -2.26 -7.74 9.52
CA ASP A 99 -3.26 -8.29 10.45
C ASP A 99 -4.52 -7.40 10.53
N SER A 100 -4.44 -6.11 10.17
CA SER A 100 -5.61 -5.21 10.13
C SER A 100 -6.37 -5.19 8.81
N ASP A 101 -5.75 -5.70 7.73
CA ASP A 101 -6.39 -5.82 6.42
C ASP A 101 -5.90 -7.09 5.70
N PRO A 102 -6.39 -8.26 6.13
CA PRO A 102 -5.97 -9.54 5.55
C PRO A 102 -6.48 -9.76 4.12
N ASP A 103 -7.52 -9.03 3.72
CA ASP A 103 -8.21 -9.21 2.43
C ASP A 103 -7.51 -8.49 1.27
N HIS A 104 -6.63 -7.53 1.56
CA HIS A 104 -5.87 -6.78 0.55
C HIS A 104 -4.35 -6.94 0.74
N PRO A 105 -3.80 -8.14 0.49
CA PRO A 105 -2.37 -8.36 0.62
C PRO A 105 -1.57 -7.63 -0.46
N GLN A 106 -0.39 -7.12 -0.10
CA GLN A 106 0.56 -6.54 -1.06
C GLN A 106 1.43 -7.66 -1.64
N SER A 107 1.55 -7.72 -2.97
CA SER A 107 2.38 -8.71 -3.66
C SER A 107 3.44 -8.02 -4.50
N LEU A 108 4.71 -8.39 -4.28
CA LEU A 108 5.86 -7.92 -5.06
C LEU A 108 6.73 -9.09 -5.50
N THR A 109 7.56 -8.87 -6.50
CA THR A 109 8.56 -9.84 -6.95
C THR A 109 9.93 -9.36 -6.51
N SER A 110 10.75 -10.25 -5.93
CA SER A 110 12.12 -9.92 -5.53
C SER A 110 12.99 -9.56 -6.74
N ASP A 111 13.84 -8.56 -6.56
CA ASP A 111 14.78 -8.08 -7.58
C ASP A 111 15.98 -9.03 -7.77
N ALA A 112 16.93 -8.66 -8.62
CA ALA A 112 18.15 -9.43 -8.89
C ALA A 112 19.01 -9.72 -7.63
N SER A 113 18.90 -8.89 -6.60
CA SER A 113 19.57 -9.07 -5.30
C SER A 113 18.74 -9.89 -4.30
N GLY A 114 17.58 -10.41 -4.72
CA GLY A 114 16.66 -11.14 -3.87
C GLY A 114 15.89 -10.23 -2.90
N VAL A 115 15.80 -8.93 -3.18
CA VAL A 115 15.17 -7.96 -2.29
C VAL A 115 13.78 -7.56 -2.77
N ALA A 116 12.84 -7.44 -1.84
CA ALA A 116 11.53 -6.82 -2.05
C ALA A 116 11.31 -5.70 -1.03
N PHE A 117 10.85 -4.53 -1.48
CA PHE A 117 10.58 -3.37 -0.64
C PHE A 117 9.09 -3.11 -0.54
N PHE A 118 8.54 -3.17 0.67
CA PHE A 118 7.13 -2.89 0.93
C PHE A 118 6.99 -1.54 1.64
N ALA A 119 6.16 -0.67 1.06
CA ALA A 119 5.56 0.43 1.79
C ALA A 119 4.53 -0.15 2.77
N VAL A 120 4.80 -0.02 4.07
CA VAL A 120 3.96 -0.55 5.13
C VAL A 120 3.61 0.55 6.11
N GLU A 121 2.47 0.43 6.77
CA GLU A 121 2.13 1.30 7.88
C GLU A 121 2.63 0.69 9.21
N ALA A 122 2.49 1.43 10.30
CA ALA A 122 2.72 0.86 11.62
C ALA A 122 1.71 -0.28 11.91
N GLY A 123 2.23 -1.50 12.07
CA GLY A 123 1.40 -2.66 12.36
C GLY A 123 2.16 -3.98 12.33
N THR A 124 1.41 -5.06 12.53
CA THR A 124 1.90 -6.44 12.44
C THR A 124 1.58 -7.01 11.06
N TYR A 125 2.58 -7.64 10.44
CA TYR A 125 2.46 -8.23 9.12
C TYR A 125 2.94 -9.68 9.11
N ARG A 126 2.26 -10.51 8.33
CA ARG A 126 2.67 -11.87 7.99
C ARG A 126 3.20 -11.88 6.56
N VAL A 127 4.36 -12.49 6.36
CA VAL A 127 5.01 -12.56 5.05
C VAL A 127 5.00 -13.99 4.55
N LYS A 128 4.62 -14.17 3.28
CA LYS A 128 4.71 -15.46 2.57
C LYS A 128 5.54 -15.26 1.30
N ALA A 129 6.34 -16.26 0.94
CA ALA A 129 7.12 -16.24 -0.29
C ALA A 129 6.98 -17.57 -1.03
N TRP A 130 6.81 -17.49 -2.34
CA TRP A 130 6.72 -18.67 -3.21
C TRP A 130 7.59 -18.48 -4.43
N ARG A 131 8.32 -19.54 -4.76
CA ARG A 131 9.09 -19.61 -6.00
C ARG A 131 8.20 -20.15 -7.11
N LEU A 132 7.92 -19.30 -8.10
CA LEU A 132 7.30 -19.73 -9.35
C LEU A 132 8.32 -20.55 -10.13
N VAL A 133 8.32 -21.87 -9.94
CA VAL A 133 9.01 -22.77 -10.86
C VAL A 133 8.11 -22.92 -12.08
N ARG A 134 8.46 -22.28 -13.19
CA ARG A 134 7.82 -22.57 -14.47
C ARG A 134 8.21 -23.99 -14.87
N CYS A 135 7.32 -24.95 -14.67
CA CYS A 135 7.44 -26.25 -15.31
C CYS A 135 7.23 -26.05 -16.81
N THR A 136 8.29 -26.13 -17.60
CA THR A 136 8.15 -26.25 -19.05
C THR A 136 7.48 -27.59 -19.33
N PRO A 137 6.29 -27.63 -19.96
CA PRO A 137 5.71 -28.91 -20.35
C PRO A 137 6.65 -29.59 -21.35
N VAL A 138 7.17 -30.77 -20.97
CA VAL A 138 7.89 -31.62 -21.93
C VAL A 138 6.86 -32.09 -22.94
N LYS A 139 7.03 -31.69 -24.20
CA LYS A 139 6.21 -32.16 -25.31
C LYS A 139 6.51 -33.65 -25.50
N GLU A 140 5.65 -34.53 -24.99
CA GLU A 140 5.78 -35.98 -25.19
C GLU A 140 5.80 -36.28 -26.70
N ARG A 141 6.84 -37.00 -27.15
CA ARG A 141 6.93 -37.46 -28.54
C ARG A 141 5.94 -38.60 -28.71
N PRO A 142 5.00 -38.55 -29.68
CA PRO A 142 4.09 -39.66 -29.91
C PRO A 142 4.88 -40.89 -30.35
N TRP A 143 4.66 -42.02 -29.68
CA TRP A 143 5.23 -43.31 -30.01
C TRP A 143 4.75 -43.72 -31.41
N ALA A 144 5.66 -43.76 -32.39
CA ALA A 144 5.39 -44.37 -33.68
C ALA A 144 5.20 -45.87 -33.48
N ARG A 145 3.98 -46.37 -33.74
CA ARG A 145 3.73 -47.81 -33.84
C ARG A 145 4.33 -48.29 -35.17
N ASN A 146 5.24 -49.25 -35.07
CA ASN A 146 5.77 -50.04 -36.18
C ASN A 146 4.76 -51.10 -36.61
#